data_AF-A0A960JBU4-F1
#
_entry.id   AF-A0A960JBU4-F1
#
_cell.length_a   1.000
_cell.length_b   1.000
_cell.length_c   1.000
_cell.angle_alpha   90.00
_cell.angle_beta   90.00
_cell.angle_gamma   90.00
#
_symmetry.space_group_name_H-M   'P 1'
#
loop_
_entity.id
_entity.type
_entity.pdbx_description
1 polymer ?
#
loop_
_entity_poly.entity_id
_entity_poly.type
_entity_poly.pdbx_seq_one_letter_code
_entity_poly.pdbx_strand_id
1 'polypeptide(L)'
;EGAQEIYEEGTLGGSSGESEALAFDVLYRCELAALIKSETEITYDDDGGKKTDILVEVDATRIGVSVTRAYGYPPDDPYTVEDATTLLDKKLGDILLSSENVSAEDAWQKQILSIIAYEPEHADSVEAAWAAMDDETRADTIVYITVTDGEDEFLY
;
A
#
# COMPACT_ATOMS: atom_id res chain seq x y z
N GLU A 1 2.61 -17.48 -7.24
CA GLU A 1 3.07 -17.04 -8.58
C GLU A 1 3.17 -15.52 -8.61
N GLY A 2 2.09 -14.75 -8.41
CA GLY A 2 2.15 -13.28 -8.43
C GLY A 2 3.12 -12.59 -7.43
N ALA A 3 3.23 -13.06 -6.18
CA ALA A 3 4.19 -12.46 -5.22
C ALA A 3 5.66 -12.61 -5.67
N GLN A 4 5.97 -13.74 -6.29
CA GLN A 4 7.32 -14.02 -6.81
C GLN A 4 7.61 -13.16 -8.04
N GLU A 5 6.62 -12.97 -8.91
CA GLU A 5 6.68 -12.07 -10.07
C GLU A 5 7.00 -10.63 -9.64
N ILE A 6 6.22 -10.07 -8.70
CA ILE A 6 6.46 -8.72 -8.13
C ILE A 6 7.89 -8.60 -7.58
N TYR A 7 8.35 -9.61 -6.84
CA TYR A 7 9.70 -9.61 -6.27
C TYR A 7 10.80 -9.64 -7.33
N GLU A 8 10.63 -10.45 -8.38
CA GLU A 8 11.62 -10.64 -9.45
C GLU A 8 11.68 -9.44 -10.42
N GLU A 9 10.55 -8.79 -10.68
CA GLU A 9 10.47 -7.60 -11.54
C GLU A 9 11.04 -6.35 -10.87
N GLY A 10 10.92 -6.28 -9.53
CA GLY A 10 11.33 -5.12 -8.75
C GLY A 10 10.36 -3.95 -8.89
N THR A 11 10.76 -2.79 -8.37
CA THR A 11 9.89 -1.62 -8.24
C THR A 11 10.53 -0.41 -8.91
N LEU A 12 9.74 0.55 -9.38
CA LEU A 12 10.21 1.81 -9.98
C LEU A 12 11.08 2.62 -8.99
N GLY A 13 10.82 2.47 -7.68
CA GLY A 13 11.60 3.06 -6.61
C GLY A 13 12.80 2.24 -6.12
N GLY A 14 12.83 0.93 -6.43
CA GLY A 14 13.95 0.02 -6.17
C GLY A 14 14.17 -0.42 -4.72
N SER A 15 13.26 -0.11 -3.78
CA SER A 15 13.42 -0.46 -2.35
C SER A 15 12.18 -1.05 -1.68
N SER A 16 11.13 -1.35 -2.45
CA SER A 16 9.81 -1.76 -1.94
C SER A 16 9.37 -3.16 -2.38
N GLY A 17 10.16 -3.88 -3.18
CA GLY A 17 9.76 -5.15 -3.79
C GLY A 17 9.34 -6.22 -2.78
N GLU A 18 10.06 -6.35 -1.67
CA GLU A 18 9.70 -7.28 -0.59
C GLU A 18 8.36 -6.92 0.06
N SER A 19 8.11 -5.63 0.29
CA SER A 19 6.86 -5.16 0.89
C SER A 19 5.67 -5.31 -0.06
N GLU A 20 5.87 -5.06 -1.35
CA GLU A 20 4.83 -5.23 -2.37
C GLU A 20 4.48 -6.70 -2.57
N ALA A 21 5.49 -7.57 -2.64
CA ALA A 21 5.30 -9.01 -2.71
C ALA A 21 4.54 -9.54 -1.47
N LEU A 22 4.89 -9.06 -0.28
CA LEU A 22 4.18 -9.44 0.96
C LEU A 22 2.74 -8.92 0.96
N ALA A 23 2.52 -7.65 0.62
CA ALA A 23 1.18 -7.08 0.54
C ALA A 23 0.28 -7.88 -0.42
N PHE A 24 0.81 -8.28 -1.58
CA PHE A 24 0.10 -9.15 -2.50
C PHE A 24 -0.14 -10.56 -1.93
N ASP A 25 0.85 -11.21 -1.32
CA ASP A 25 0.68 -12.57 -0.76
C ASP A 25 -0.40 -12.60 0.33
N VAL A 26 -0.49 -11.56 1.16
CA VAL A 26 -1.56 -11.41 2.16
C VAL A 26 -2.92 -11.28 1.47
N LEU A 27 -3.08 -10.38 0.50
CA LEU A 27 -4.34 -10.20 -0.23
C LEU A 27 -4.74 -11.48 -0.99
N TYR A 28 -3.79 -12.18 -1.59
CA TYR A 28 -4.02 -13.46 -2.26
C TYR A 28 -4.54 -14.52 -1.28
N ARG A 29 -3.94 -14.63 -0.09
CA ARG A 29 -4.31 -15.67 0.89
C ARG A 29 -5.58 -15.37 1.66
N CYS A 30 -5.81 -14.10 1.99
CA CYS A 30 -6.93 -13.66 2.81
C CYS A 30 -8.17 -13.33 1.98
N GLU A 31 -7.98 -12.67 0.82
CA GLU A 31 -9.05 -12.10 0.02
C GLU A 31 -9.18 -12.74 -1.37
N LEU A 32 -8.38 -13.79 -1.65
CA LEU A 32 -8.34 -14.47 -2.96
C LEU A 32 -8.02 -13.53 -4.13
N ALA A 33 -7.24 -12.47 -3.86
CA ALA A 33 -6.85 -11.50 -4.87
C ALA A 33 -6.01 -12.14 -5.98
N ALA A 34 -6.31 -11.84 -7.24
CA ALA A 34 -5.49 -12.23 -8.39
C ALA A 34 -4.64 -11.04 -8.86
N LEU A 35 -3.36 -11.25 -9.15
CA LEU A 35 -2.51 -10.22 -9.74
C LEU A 35 -2.99 -9.93 -11.17
N ILE A 36 -3.21 -8.66 -11.49
CA ILE A 36 -3.42 -8.20 -12.86
C ILE A 36 -2.12 -7.64 -13.42
N LYS A 37 -1.48 -6.72 -12.69
CA LYS A 37 -0.24 -6.03 -13.09
C LYS A 37 0.58 -5.58 -11.88
N SER A 38 1.91 -5.63 -12.00
CA SER A 38 2.85 -5.01 -11.05
C SER A 38 3.08 -3.51 -11.34
N GLU A 39 3.81 -2.80 -10.48
CA GLU A 39 4.06 -1.35 -10.57
C GLU A 39 4.60 -0.95 -11.95
N THR A 40 5.46 -1.78 -12.54
CA THR A 40 6.14 -1.48 -13.80
C THR A 40 5.27 -1.73 -15.05
N GLU A 41 4.15 -2.43 -14.89
CA GLU A 41 3.26 -2.82 -15.98
C GLU A 41 2.00 -1.96 -16.07
N ILE A 42 1.64 -1.26 -14.99
CA ILE A 42 0.50 -0.33 -14.96
C ILE A 42 0.82 0.88 -15.83
N THR A 43 -0.11 1.20 -16.72
CA THR A 43 0.01 2.30 -17.68
C THR A 43 -0.64 3.57 -17.13
N TYR A 44 0.08 4.68 -17.23
CA TYR A 44 -0.34 5.99 -16.74
C TYR A 44 -0.34 7.02 -17.88
N ASP A 45 -1.19 8.04 -17.77
CA ASP A 45 -1.27 9.13 -18.75
C ASP A 45 -0.08 10.12 -18.62
N ASP A 46 0.40 10.36 -17.39
CA ASP A 46 1.63 11.10 -17.09
C ASP A 46 2.67 10.19 -16.41
N ASP A 47 3.73 9.87 -17.14
CA ASP A 47 4.85 9.05 -16.67
C ASP A 47 5.56 9.62 -15.43
N GLY A 48 5.52 10.94 -15.23
CA GLY A 48 6.11 11.65 -14.09
C GLY A 48 5.16 11.85 -12.91
N GLY A 49 3.90 11.44 -13.04
CA GLY A 49 2.87 11.57 -12.03
C GLY A 49 2.98 10.54 -10.90
N LYS A 50 2.02 10.59 -9.96
CA LYS A 50 1.90 9.60 -8.90
C LYS A 50 1.42 8.26 -9.47
N LYS A 51 1.91 7.17 -8.88
CA LYS A 51 1.68 5.80 -9.32
C LYS A 51 1.26 4.93 -8.14
N THR A 52 0.58 3.84 -8.48
CA THR A 52 0.12 2.77 -7.60
C THR A 52 1.02 1.55 -7.81
N ASP A 53 1.23 0.79 -6.74
CA ASP A 53 2.26 -0.26 -6.70
C ASP A 53 1.77 -1.57 -7.33
N ILE A 54 0.49 -1.92 -7.18
CA ILE A 54 -0.06 -3.19 -7.68
C ILE A 54 -1.50 -2.99 -8.15
N LEU A 55 -1.88 -3.67 -9.24
CA LEU A 55 -3.26 -3.81 -9.67
C LEU A 55 -3.71 -5.26 -9.50
N VAL A 56 -4.77 -5.46 -8.72
CA VAL A 56 -5.32 -6.79 -8.43
C VAL A 56 -6.80 -6.89 -8.78
N GLU A 57 -7.30 -8.11 -8.91
CA GLU A 57 -8.73 -8.42 -8.98
C GLU A 57 -9.18 -9.14 -7.71
N VAL A 58 -10.24 -8.64 -7.07
CA VAL A 58 -10.96 -9.32 -5.98
C VAL A 58 -12.43 -9.33 -6.34
N ASP A 59 -13.05 -10.52 -6.41
CA ASP A 59 -14.46 -10.69 -6.78
C ASP A 59 -14.88 -9.91 -8.04
N ALA A 60 -14.06 -10.02 -9.11
CA ALA A 60 -14.24 -9.30 -10.39
C ALA A 60 -14.18 -7.75 -10.30
N THR A 61 -13.70 -7.22 -9.18
CA THR A 61 -13.42 -5.79 -8.99
C THR A 61 -11.92 -5.57 -9.10
N ARG A 62 -11.50 -4.64 -9.96
CA ARG A 62 -10.11 -4.19 -10.04
C ARG A 62 -9.84 -3.21 -8.92
N ILE A 63 -8.77 -3.45 -8.19
CA ILE A 63 -8.38 -2.69 -7.02
C ILE A 63 -6.94 -2.25 -7.21
N GLY A 64 -6.71 -0.93 -7.17
CA GLY A 64 -5.37 -0.39 -7.02
C GLY A 64 -4.89 -0.61 -5.59
N VAL A 65 -3.64 -1.01 -5.43
CA VAL A 65 -3.03 -1.25 -4.11
C VAL A 65 -1.77 -0.43 -4.02
N SER A 66 -1.77 0.51 -3.08
CA SER A 66 -0.55 1.20 -2.66
C SER A 66 -0.02 0.59 -1.38
N VAL A 67 1.30 0.50 -1.27
CA VAL A 67 2.00 -0.17 -0.18
C VAL A 67 2.83 0.84 0.60
N THR A 68 2.82 0.68 1.91
CA THR A 68 3.70 1.44 2.80
C THR A 68 3.99 0.68 4.08
N ARG A 69 4.90 1.22 4.89
CA ARG A 69 5.36 0.64 6.15
C ARG A 69 5.03 1.63 7.25
N ALA A 70 4.35 1.18 8.30
CA ALA A 70 4.25 1.94 9.54
C ALA A 70 5.47 1.58 10.38
N TYR A 71 6.52 2.38 10.23
CA TYR A 71 7.83 2.18 10.85
C TYR A 71 8.48 3.54 11.11
N GLY A 72 9.11 3.69 12.28
CA GLY A 72 9.90 4.85 12.69
C GLY A 72 11.38 4.50 12.78
N TYR A 73 12.26 5.49 12.52
CA TYR A 73 13.70 5.33 12.75
C TYR A 73 14.23 6.40 13.71
N PRO A 74 15.03 6.03 14.73
CA PRO A 74 15.47 4.67 15.07
C PRO A 74 14.30 3.77 15.55
N PRO A 75 14.40 2.44 15.39
CA PRO A 75 13.31 1.51 15.75
C PRO A 75 12.99 1.52 17.26
N ASP A 76 13.95 1.90 18.10
CA ASP A 76 13.75 2.04 19.55
C ASP A 76 12.87 3.25 19.93
N ASP A 77 12.68 4.21 19.02
CA ASP A 77 11.82 5.36 19.26
C ASP A 77 10.34 4.98 19.00
N PRO A 78 9.41 5.41 19.86
CA PRO A 78 8.01 5.05 19.72
C PRO A 78 7.41 5.66 18.44
N TYR A 79 6.79 4.82 17.61
CA TYR A 79 6.00 5.27 16.46
C TYR A 79 4.67 5.86 16.91
N THR A 80 4.52 7.17 16.80
CA THR A 80 3.40 7.91 17.38
C THR A 80 2.20 8.00 16.44
N VAL A 81 1.04 8.39 17.00
CA VAL A 81 -0.15 8.75 16.22
C VAL A 81 0.12 9.93 15.27
N GLU A 82 1.02 10.84 15.63
CA GLU A 82 1.41 11.96 14.76
C GLU A 82 2.22 11.49 13.54
N ASP A 83 3.13 10.52 13.74
CA ASP A 83 3.88 9.88 12.66
C ASP A 83 2.93 9.14 11.72
N ALA A 84 1.97 8.38 12.28
CA ALA A 84 0.94 7.70 11.53
C ALA A 84 0.03 8.66 10.75
N THR A 85 -0.35 9.79 11.35
CA THR A 85 -1.16 10.82 10.69
C THR A 85 -0.41 11.39 9.49
N THR A 86 0.87 11.75 9.67
CA THR A 86 1.72 12.26 8.58
C THR A 86 1.87 11.24 7.45
N LEU A 87 2.04 9.96 7.79
CA LEU A 87 2.14 8.88 6.82
C LEU A 87 0.84 8.75 6.01
N LEU A 88 -0.31 8.68 6.69
CA LEU A 88 -1.61 8.51 6.07
C LEU A 88 -1.99 9.71 5.20
N ASP A 89 -1.82 10.95 5.69
CA ASP A 89 -2.15 12.18 4.92
C ASP A 89 -1.42 12.19 3.58
N LYS A 90 -0.12 11.87 3.62
CA LYS A 90 0.70 11.82 2.41
C LYS A 90 0.23 10.70 1.47
N LYS A 91 0.04 9.48 2.00
CA LYS A 91 -0.23 8.30 1.18
C LYS A 91 -1.63 8.33 0.58
N LEU A 92 -2.63 8.78 1.32
CA LEU A 92 -4.00 8.93 0.82
C LEU A 92 -4.07 10.02 -0.25
N GLY A 93 -3.36 11.15 -0.06
CA GLY A 93 -3.23 12.17 -1.10
C GLY A 93 -2.56 11.63 -2.38
N ASP A 94 -1.48 10.87 -2.25
CA ASP A 94 -0.79 10.25 -3.39
C ASP A 94 -1.69 9.23 -4.14
N ILE A 95 -2.54 8.49 -3.43
CA ILE A 95 -3.52 7.54 -4.00
C ILE A 95 -4.58 8.25 -4.85
N LEU A 96 -5.08 9.41 -4.39
CA LEU A 96 -6.03 10.20 -5.19
C LEU A 96 -5.38 10.66 -6.49
N LEU A 97 -4.15 11.16 -6.41
CA LEU A 97 -3.39 11.60 -7.59
C LEU A 97 -3.06 10.44 -8.55
N SER A 98 -2.73 9.25 -8.05
CA SER A 98 -2.48 8.09 -8.93
C SER A 98 -3.77 7.58 -9.58
N SER A 99 -4.90 7.69 -8.90
CA SER A 99 -6.23 7.35 -9.45
C SER A 99 -6.66 8.27 -10.59
N GLU A 100 -6.25 9.54 -10.55
CA GLU A 100 -6.48 10.48 -11.64
C GLU A 100 -5.51 10.25 -12.81
N ASN A 101 -4.33 9.68 -12.54
CA ASN A 101 -3.26 9.50 -13.52
C ASN A 101 -3.30 8.16 -14.26
N VAL A 102 -3.97 7.14 -13.73
CA VAL A 102 -4.03 5.82 -14.37
C VAL A 102 -4.76 5.90 -15.71
N SER A 103 -4.19 5.26 -16.72
CA SER A 103 -4.80 5.18 -18.05
C SER A 103 -6.11 4.39 -18.01
N ALA A 104 -6.98 4.63 -18.98
CA ALA A 104 -8.30 4.00 -19.04
C ALA A 104 -8.27 2.46 -19.13
N GLU A 105 -7.19 1.85 -19.62
CA GLU A 105 -7.08 0.38 -19.75
C GLU A 105 -6.81 -0.33 -18.41
N ASP A 106 -6.11 0.36 -17.50
CA ASP A 106 -5.71 -0.16 -16.19
C ASP A 106 -6.48 0.47 -15.02
N ALA A 107 -7.44 1.34 -15.33
CA ALA A 107 -8.29 1.97 -14.32
C ALA A 107 -8.96 0.94 -13.39
N TRP A 108 -8.84 1.17 -12.09
CA TRP A 108 -9.46 0.39 -11.02
C TRP A 108 -10.75 1.06 -10.53
N GLN A 109 -11.61 0.28 -9.87
CA GLN A 109 -12.84 0.79 -9.27
C GLN A 109 -12.71 1.12 -7.79
N LYS A 110 -11.66 0.58 -7.13
CA LYS A 110 -11.43 0.72 -5.69
C LYS A 110 -9.95 0.83 -5.37
N GLN A 111 -9.66 1.29 -4.16
CA GLN A 111 -8.30 1.48 -3.66
C GLN A 111 -8.10 0.81 -2.31
N ILE A 112 -6.93 0.21 -2.14
CA ILE A 112 -6.39 -0.26 -0.86
C ILE A 112 -5.06 0.44 -0.59
N LEU A 113 -4.92 1.00 0.60
CA LEU A 113 -3.61 1.30 1.19
C LEU A 113 -3.23 0.11 2.10
N SER A 114 -2.31 -0.73 1.63
CA SER A 114 -1.75 -1.82 2.42
C SER A 114 -0.60 -1.30 3.27
N ILE A 115 -0.72 -1.45 4.58
CA ILE A 115 0.25 -0.96 5.57
C ILE A 115 0.85 -2.15 6.30
N ILE A 116 2.17 -2.31 6.21
CA ILE A 116 2.91 -3.28 7.01
C ILE A 116 3.37 -2.57 8.28
N ALA A 117 2.75 -2.89 9.40
CA ALA A 117 3.08 -2.35 10.72
C ALA A 117 4.18 -3.18 11.38
N TYR A 118 5.24 -2.52 11.85
CA TYR A 118 6.43 -3.16 12.44
C TYR A 118 6.14 -4.00 13.68
N GLU A 119 5.22 -3.52 14.52
CA GLU A 119 4.76 -4.20 15.74
C GLU A 119 3.28 -3.85 15.99
N PRO A 120 2.56 -4.57 16.88
CA PRO A 120 1.18 -4.27 17.21
C PRO A 120 0.91 -2.81 17.60
N GLU A 121 1.83 -2.20 18.34
CA GLU A 121 1.73 -0.81 18.78
C GLU A 121 1.77 0.19 17.61
N HIS A 122 2.41 -0.17 16.49
CA HIS A 122 2.41 0.65 15.28
C HIS A 122 1.03 0.61 14.60
N ALA A 123 0.39 -0.56 14.60
CA ALA A 123 -0.98 -0.69 14.10
C ALA A 123 -1.96 0.11 14.93
N ASP A 124 -1.83 0.09 16.27
CA ASP A 124 -2.65 0.91 17.17
C ASP A 124 -2.53 2.42 16.83
N SER A 125 -1.32 2.90 16.56
CA SER A 125 -1.08 4.29 16.13
C SER A 125 -1.74 4.61 14.78
N VAL A 126 -1.68 3.68 13.82
CA VAL A 126 -2.35 3.82 12.50
C VAL A 126 -3.87 3.81 12.63
N GLU A 127 -4.45 2.91 13.43
CA GLU A 127 -5.89 2.86 13.67
C GLU A 127 -6.40 4.13 14.34
N ALA A 128 -5.67 4.64 15.35
CA ALA A 128 -6.00 5.87 16.03
C ALA A 128 -5.94 7.09 15.09
N ALA A 129 -4.89 7.18 14.26
CA ALA A 129 -4.75 8.23 13.25
C ALA A 129 -5.89 8.13 12.22
N TRP A 130 -6.11 6.95 11.66
CA TRP A 130 -7.19 6.69 10.70
C TRP A 130 -8.54 7.11 11.26
N ALA A 131 -8.88 6.74 12.50
CA ALA A 131 -10.14 7.08 13.15
C ALA A 131 -10.38 8.58 13.33
N ALA A 132 -9.31 9.38 13.42
CA ALA A 132 -9.36 10.84 13.55
C ALA A 132 -9.45 11.58 12.19
N MET A 133 -9.15 10.92 11.07
CA MET A 133 -9.20 11.52 9.74
C MET A 133 -10.62 11.86 9.30
N ASP A 134 -10.74 12.91 8.50
CA ASP A 134 -11.98 13.32 7.86
C ASP A 134 -12.29 12.45 6.62
N ASP A 135 -13.56 12.46 6.21
CA ASP A 135 -14.04 11.64 5.09
C ASP A 135 -13.48 12.07 3.72
N GLU A 136 -13.03 13.32 3.56
CA GLU A 136 -12.43 13.80 2.30
C GLU A 136 -11.05 13.17 2.11
N THR A 137 -10.24 13.13 3.17
CA THR A 137 -8.92 12.51 3.16
C THR A 137 -8.99 10.99 3.02
N ARG A 138 -9.92 10.33 3.74
CA ARG A 138 -10.14 8.87 3.59
C ARG A 138 -10.66 8.50 2.20
N ALA A 139 -11.47 9.39 1.62
CA ALA A 139 -12.17 9.20 0.37
C ALA A 139 -12.83 7.81 0.30
N ASP A 140 -12.57 7.06 -0.76
CA ASP A 140 -13.14 5.73 -0.99
C ASP A 140 -12.12 4.59 -0.78
N THR A 141 -11.02 4.89 -0.09
CA THR A 141 -9.86 4.01 0.13
C THR A 141 -10.05 3.13 1.36
N ILE A 142 -9.72 1.85 1.22
CA ILE A 142 -9.66 0.89 2.33
C ILE A 142 -8.23 0.88 2.87
N VAL A 143 -8.06 0.99 4.19
CA VAL A 143 -6.77 0.73 4.84
C VAL A 143 -6.73 -0.73 5.29
N TYR A 144 -5.73 -1.47 4.83
CA TYR A 144 -5.51 -2.87 5.17
C TYR A 144 -4.19 -3.00 5.92
N ILE A 145 -4.24 -3.37 7.21
CA ILE A 145 -3.05 -3.42 8.07
C ILE A 145 -2.59 -4.88 8.23
N THR A 146 -1.33 -5.14 7.91
CA THR A 146 -0.63 -6.39 8.22
C THR A 146 0.38 -6.10 9.33
N VAL A 147 0.28 -6.82 10.45
CA VAL A 147 1.14 -6.61 11.61
C VAL A 147 2.21 -7.69 11.65
N THR A 148 3.47 -7.29 11.78
CA THR A 148 4.62 -8.18 12.00
C THR A 148 5.00 -8.22 13.48
N ASP A 149 6.02 -9.01 13.83
CA ASP A 149 6.52 -9.17 15.21
C ASP A 149 7.85 -8.43 15.46
N GLY A 150 8.23 -7.51 14.57
CA GLY A 150 9.48 -6.75 14.64
C GLY A 150 10.73 -7.52 14.22
N GLU A 151 10.62 -8.81 13.87
CA GLU A 151 11.77 -9.64 13.46
C GLU A 151 12.02 -9.66 11.94
N ASP A 152 11.23 -8.92 11.16
CA ASP A 152 11.29 -8.87 9.69
C ASP A 152 12.14 -7.69 9.15
N GLU A 153 13.39 -7.52 9.62
CA GLU A 153 14.26 -6.38 9.23
C GLU A 153 14.40 -6.19 7.70
N PHE A 154 14.33 -7.28 6.93
CA PHE A 154 14.39 -7.23 5.46
C PHE A 154 13.21 -6.44 4.82
N LEU A 155 12.12 -6.23 5.56
CA LEU A 155 10.97 -5.46 5.12
C LEU A 155 11.09 -3.96 5.40
N TYR A 156 12.03 -3.46 6.21
CA TYR A 156 12.00 -2.07 6.72
C TYR A 156 13.20 -1.24 6.26
#